data_AF-A0A5D6Y2L9-F1
#
_entry.id   AF-A0A5D6Y2L9-F1
#
_cell.length_a   1.000
_cell.length_b   1.000
_cell.length_c   1.000
_cell.angle_alpha   90.00
_cell.angle_beta   90.00
_cell.angle_gamma   90.00
#
_symmetry.space_group_name_H-M   'P 1'
#
loop_
_entity.id
_entity.type
_entity.pdbx_description
1 polymer ?
#
loop_
_entity_poly.entity_id
_entity_poly.type
_entity_poly.pdbx_seq_one_letter_code
_entity_poly.pdbx_strand_id
1 'polypeptide(L)'
;MSLPCVERNAAAVRPDRLAVAAGAPDAPPMKRKVSAAGAPDTCGRKWQSRLYVLFVLIVLSCALGLVSVASLIQRQSAGALRGNADTQTLVVSIADATAANPVANENNGGAQLPPATAAATTAPVAPTPAPTYKLPVAERWRALGGDDLSQFECVAWRRTSDCTPDGKIEEQEAKPCSEEIPDGVSGFCEIRRTDTGALYRVLAMHCDSLRPGVRFACADFREMLEYGHQAPLYTHDAGFSFAKCQEELVDDQALTGVLPPALDTAALQSAARSLSFARGIALVVYEKLFESVFASIRSLRAMGCTLPIELWYIASETNVLHPVLQTLTRDYGAFLREIKDPRATRFYTKLHAVFYSAFDQVLLLDSDNFSLPDKNVFCGVTMVQHDTNREILFLHRNQEKLSSENHRVVWEHVQDFLFDAVPLEDYDVRGANGGRYYPDFKRCYGKDIYYEKSFSVTPVANLPFAGLERKLLGYVTEAAELTKAWKAQEAATPSTAPAAAR
;
A
#
# COMPACT_ATOMS: atom_id res chain seq x y z
N MET A 1 -15.43 -45.74 -47.11
CA MET A 1 -15.26 -44.31 -47.43
C MET A 1 -14.79 -43.65 -46.14
N SER A 2 -13.53 -43.77 -45.69
CA SER A 2 -12.22 -43.59 -46.33
C SER A 2 -11.88 -42.10 -46.55
N LEU A 3 -11.14 -41.51 -45.58
CA LEU A 3 -9.93 -40.65 -45.59
C LEU A 3 -9.50 -39.94 -46.91
N PRO A 4 -8.55 -38.94 -46.92
CA PRO A 4 -7.52 -38.57 -45.90
C PRO A 4 -7.37 -37.02 -45.67
N CYS A 5 -6.64 -36.45 -44.70
CA CYS A 5 -5.28 -36.60 -44.13
C CYS A 5 -4.12 -36.13 -45.03
N VAL A 6 -3.35 -35.10 -44.62
CA VAL A 6 -1.90 -34.97 -44.90
C VAL A 6 -1.19 -34.23 -43.75
N GLU A 7 -0.01 -34.75 -43.44
CA GLU A 7 0.84 -34.60 -42.26
C GLU A 7 1.87 -33.44 -42.28
N ARG A 8 2.46 -33.28 -41.09
CA ARG A 8 3.74 -32.70 -40.64
C ARG A 8 4.89 -32.72 -41.66
N ASN A 9 5.86 -31.81 -41.47
CA ASN A 9 7.24 -32.20 -41.11
C ASN A 9 8.12 -31.05 -40.59
N ALA A 10 8.80 -31.34 -39.49
CA ALA A 10 10.01 -30.67 -39.03
C ALA A 10 11.23 -31.39 -39.65
N ALA A 11 12.24 -30.66 -40.09
CA ALA A 11 13.55 -31.23 -40.39
C ALA A 11 14.67 -30.21 -40.12
N ALA A 12 15.62 -30.64 -39.30
CA ALA A 12 16.91 -30.01 -39.05
C ALA A 12 17.85 -30.20 -40.25
N VAL A 13 18.70 -29.21 -40.54
CA VAL A 13 19.89 -29.39 -41.40
C VAL A 13 21.03 -28.50 -40.90
N ARG A 14 22.11 -29.13 -40.41
CA ARG A 14 23.49 -28.61 -40.49
C ARG A 14 24.03 -28.88 -41.90
N PRO A 15 25.07 -28.15 -42.36
CA PRO A 15 26.27 -28.89 -42.73
C PRO A 15 27.60 -28.22 -42.37
N ASP A 16 28.62 -29.08 -42.25
CA ASP A 16 30.04 -28.81 -42.05
C ASP A 16 30.79 -28.41 -43.34
N ARG A 17 32.02 -27.93 -43.13
CA ARG A 17 33.10 -27.50 -44.05
C ARG A 17 33.43 -28.43 -45.24
N LEU A 18 33.92 -27.86 -46.36
CA LEU A 18 35.27 -28.09 -46.97
C LEU A 18 35.55 -27.31 -48.30
N ALA A 19 36.63 -26.51 -48.27
CA ALA A 19 37.76 -26.32 -49.23
C ALA A 19 37.67 -25.80 -50.70
N VAL A 20 38.35 -24.64 -50.91
CA VAL A 20 39.45 -24.27 -51.86
C VAL A 20 39.21 -24.03 -53.38
N ALA A 21 39.51 -22.79 -53.84
CA ALA A 21 40.49 -22.39 -54.90
C ALA A 21 40.27 -20.89 -55.28
N ALA A 22 41.17 -19.94 -54.99
CA ALA A 22 42.33 -19.47 -55.76
C ALA A 22 42.06 -18.17 -56.57
N GLY A 23 42.86 -17.12 -56.33
CA GLY A 23 42.94 -15.92 -57.20
C GLY A 23 43.18 -14.59 -56.46
N ALA A 24 44.45 -14.21 -56.28
CA ALA A 24 44.88 -12.82 -56.09
C ALA A 24 45.49 -12.31 -57.41
N PRO A 25 45.64 -10.98 -57.61
CA PRO A 25 46.97 -10.39 -57.36
C PRO A 25 46.99 -8.92 -56.84
N ASP A 26 48.11 -8.60 -56.17
CA ASP A 26 48.95 -7.37 -56.14
C ASP A 26 48.34 -5.98 -55.83
N ALA A 27 48.95 -5.01 -55.14
CA ALA A 27 50.15 -4.72 -54.29
C ALA A 27 50.14 -3.15 -54.10
N PRO A 28 51.15 -2.41 -53.56
CA PRO A 28 51.92 -2.38 -52.28
C PRO A 28 51.97 -0.91 -51.68
N PRO A 29 53.01 -0.41 -50.93
CA PRO A 29 53.62 -0.84 -49.65
C PRO A 29 53.86 0.27 -48.55
N MET A 30 54.13 -0.21 -47.32
CA MET A 30 55.08 0.20 -46.25
C MET A 30 55.46 1.67 -45.91
N LYS A 31 55.51 1.96 -44.59
CA LYS A 31 56.77 2.28 -43.85
C LYS A 31 56.67 2.05 -42.33
N ARG A 32 57.66 1.32 -41.80
CA ARG A 32 57.99 1.07 -40.38
C ARG A 32 58.87 2.19 -39.83
N LYS A 33 58.80 2.46 -38.52
CA LYS A 33 59.95 2.90 -37.70
C LYS A 33 59.93 2.17 -36.36
N VAL A 34 61.14 1.87 -35.88
CA VAL A 34 61.47 0.91 -34.81
C VAL A 34 62.15 1.66 -33.65
N SER A 35 61.64 1.39 -32.43
CA SER A 35 62.22 1.33 -31.06
C SER A 35 63.08 2.45 -30.44
N ALA A 36 62.82 2.73 -29.16
CA ALA A 36 63.80 2.64 -28.06
C ALA A 36 63.10 2.59 -26.67
N ALA A 37 63.77 1.97 -25.69
CA ALA A 37 63.25 1.44 -24.42
C ALA A 37 63.15 2.44 -23.24
N GLY A 38 62.33 2.10 -22.22
CA GLY A 38 62.32 2.74 -20.90
C GLY A 38 61.42 2.07 -19.85
N ALA A 39 62.05 1.48 -18.81
CA ALA A 39 61.64 1.20 -17.41
C ALA A 39 60.27 0.52 -17.03
N PRO A 40 60.23 -0.32 -15.96
CA PRO A 40 59.00 -0.95 -15.49
C PRO A 40 58.22 -0.06 -14.50
N ASP A 41 56.98 0.27 -14.83
CA ASP A 41 56.06 1.01 -13.96
C ASP A 41 55.60 0.16 -12.76
N THR A 42 56.08 0.52 -11.58
CA THR A 42 55.74 -0.09 -10.28
C THR A 42 54.44 0.46 -9.67
N CYS A 43 53.66 1.26 -10.42
CA CYS A 43 52.46 1.95 -9.91
C CYS A 43 51.19 1.07 -9.92
N GLY A 44 51.00 0.21 -10.93
CA GLY A 44 49.76 -0.57 -11.09
C GLY A 44 49.58 -1.73 -10.09
N ARG A 45 50.67 -2.26 -9.53
CA ARG A 45 50.62 -3.44 -8.65
C ARG A 45 50.20 -3.11 -7.21
N LYS A 46 50.42 -1.86 -6.73
CA LYS A 46 50.01 -1.42 -5.38
C LYS A 46 48.52 -1.07 -5.26
N TRP A 47 47.89 -0.62 -6.35
CA TRP A 47 46.48 -0.21 -6.33
C TRP A 47 45.52 -1.40 -6.34
N GLN A 48 45.84 -2.46 -7.09
CA GLN A 48 45.02 -3.69 -7.07
C GLN A 48 45.06 -4.41 -5.72
N SER A 49 46.20 -4.43 -5.02
CA SER A 49 46.28 -5.01 -3.68
C SER A 49 45.47 -4.23 -2.63
N ARG A 50 45.37 -2.90 -2.76
CA ARG A 50 44.58 -2.06 -1.84
C ARG A 50 43.07 -2.24 -2.03
N LEU A 51 42.59 -2.32 -3.27
CA LEU A 51 41.18 -2.61 -3.55
C LEU A 51 40.78 -4.02 -3.09
N TYR A 52 41.68 -5.00 -3.24
CA TYR A 52 41.42 -6.37 -2.80
C TYR A 52 41.33 -6.49 -1.28
N VAL A 53 42.20 -5.79 -0.55
CA VAL A 53 42.14 -5.72 0.93
C VAL A 53 40.85 -5.04 1.40
N LEU A 54 40.43 -3.95 0.74
CA LEU A 54 39.16 -3.28 1.06
C LEU A 54 37.95 -4.19 0.82
N PHE A 55 37.94 -4.93 -0.29
CA PHE A 55 36.90 -5.91 -0.61
C PHE A 55 36.82 -7.04 0.44
N VAL A 56 37.98 -7.59 0.84
CA VAL A 56 38.04 -8.63 1.88
C VAL A 56 37.55 -8.11 3.24
N LEU A 57 37.86 -6.86 3.60
CA LEU A 57 37.40 -6.25 4.86
C LEU A 57 35.88 -6.02 4.88
N ILE A 58 35.28 -5.64 3.74
CA ILE A 58 33.83 -5.48 3.62
C ILE A 58 33.11 -6.84 3.73
N VAL A 59 33.66 -7.88 3.09
CA VAL A 59 33.07 -9.23 3.19
C VAL A 59 33.17 -9.77 4.61
N LEU A 60 34.30 -9.54 5.30
CA LEU A 60 34.47 -9.94 6.70
C LEU A 60 33.54 -9.17 7.66
N SER A 61 33.33 -7.87 7.45
CA SER A 61 32.41 -7.09 8.29
C SER A 61 30.96 -7.53 8.11
N CYS A 62 30.56 -7.85 6.88
CA CYS A 62 29.23 -8.40 6.59
C CYS A 62 29.03 -9.77 7.22
N ALA A 63 30.03 -10.66 7.14
CA ALA A 63 29.98 -11.99 7.76
C ALA A 63 29.90 -11.91 9.30
N LEU A 64 30.69 -11.03 9.93
CA LEU A 64 30.64 -10.81 11.38
C LEU A 64 29.31 -10.18 11.84
N GLY A 65 28.72 -9.30 11.02
CA GLY A 65 27.38 -8.76 11.25
C GLY A 65 26.31 -9.84 11.21
N LEU A 66 26.35 -10.74 10.23
CA LEU A 66 25.42 -11.86 10.10
C LEU A 66 25.54 -12.87 11.26
N VAL A 67 26.77 -13.16 11.72
CA VAL A 67 27.00 -14.03 12.89
C VAL A 67 26.46 -13.38 14.18
N SER A 68 26.59 -12.07 14.31
CA SER A 68 26.08 -11.32 15.47
C SER A 68 24.55 -11.28 15.50
N VAL A 69 23.89 -11.13 14.35
CA VAL A 69 22.43 -11.20 14.21
C VAL A 69 21.93 -12.63 14.48
N ALA A 70 22.61 -13.66 13.97
CA ALA A 70 22.26 -15.04 14.27
C ALA A 70 22.39 -15.37 15.77
N SER A 71 23.40 -14.83 16.45
CA SER A 71 23.58 -15.00 17.91
C SER A 71 22.50 -14.28 18.73
N LEU A 72 22.04 -13.10 18.30
CA LEU A 72 20.91 -12.38 18.89
C LEU A 72 19.59 -13.15 18.74
N ILE A 73 19.35 -13.73 17.56
CA ILE A 73 18.16 -14.56 17.28
C ILE A 73 18.17 -15.86 18.12
N GLN A 74 19.33 -16.48 18.30
CA GLN A 74 19.47 -17.64 19.19
C GLN A 74 19.25 -17.29 20.67
N ARG A 75 19.70 -16.10 21.13
CA ARG A 75 19.47 -15.63 22.51
C ARG A 75 18.00 -15.31 22.79
N GLN A 76 17.27 -14.71 21.84
CA GLN A 76 15.82 -14.48 21.97
C GLN A 76 15.04 -15.80 22.03
N SER A 77 15.44 -16.80 21.25
CA SER A 77 14.79 -18.12 21.23
C SER A 77 15.00 -18.90 22.54
N ALA A 78 16.16 -18.77 23.17
CA ALA A 78 16.44 -19.37 24.48
C ALA A 78 15.74 -18.65 25.65
N GLY A 79 15.49 -17.34 25.53
CA GLY A 79 14.71 -16.56 26.51
C GLY A 79 13.23 -16.92 26.53
N ALA A 80 12.63 -17.20 25.37
CA ALA A 80 11.23 -17.60 25.24
C ALA A 80 10.92 -18.99 25.84
N LEU A 81 11.91 -19.89 25.87
CA LEU A 81 11.76 -21.23 26.48
C LEU A 81 11.93 -21.23 28.00
N ARG A 82 12.49 -20.17 28.60
CA ARG A 82 12.64 -20.02 30.06
C ARG A 82 11.44 -19.34 30.73
N GLY A 83 10.60 -18.63 29.99
CA GLY A 83 9.41 -17.95 30.52
C GLY A 83 8.18 -18.84 30.70
N ASN A 84 8.20 -20.08 30.22
CA ASN A 84 7.05 -20.99 30.21
C ASN A 84 7.14 -22.13 31.25
N ALA A 85 8.11 -22.09 32.17
CA ALA A 85 8.34 -23.17 33.14
C ALA A 85 7.75 -22.93 34.55
N ASP A 86 7.25 -21.72 34.86
CA ASP A 86 6.69 -21.40 36.18
C ASP A 86 5.19 -21.10 36.09
N THR A 87 4.36 -22.14 35.93
CA THR A 87 3.02 -22.20 36.53
C THR A 87 2.44 -23.62 36.35
N GLN A 88 2.89 -24.55 37.20
CA GLN A 88 2.17 -25.78 37.46
C GLN A 88 1.01 -25.52 38.45
N THR A 89 -0.20 -25.82 37.97
CA THR A 89 -1.10 -26.81 38.58
C THR A 89 -1.61 -26.57 40.00
N LEU A 90 -2.90 -26.20 40.11
CA LEU A 90 -3.77 -26.76 41.14
C LEU A 90 -5.05 -27.29 40.48
N VAL A 91 -5.23 -28.61 40.57
CA VAL A 91 -6.39 -29.38 40.09
C VAL A 91 -7.29 -29.64 41.29
N VAL A 92 -8.59 -29.32 41.20
CA VAL A 92 -9.67 -30.19 41.71
C VAL A 92 -10.87 -30.03 40.77
N SER A 93 -11.50 -31.17 40.50
CA SER A 93 -12.57 -31.43 39.56
C SER A 93 -13.94 -31.49 40.27
N ILE A 94 -14.99 -31.53 39.44
CA ILE A 94 -16.33 -32.14 39.66
C ILE A 94 -17.53 -31.19 39.92
N ALA A 95 -18.43 -31.26 38.93
CA ALA A 95 -19.90 -31.24 38.94
C ALA A 95 -20.72 -29.95 39.16
N ASP A 96 -21.52 -29.71 38.12
CA ASP A 96 -22.97 -29.48 38.12
C ASP A 96 -23.60 -28.23 38.74
N ALA A 97 -24.38 -27.62 37.85
CA ALA A 97 -25.75 -27.17 38.04
C ALA A 97 -26.02 -25.81 38.69
N THR A 98 -26.55 -24.94 37.83
CA THR A 98 -27.77 -24.15 38.02
C THR A 98 -27.76 -22.95 38.97
N ALA A 99 -27.90 -21.80 38.30
CA ALA A 99 -28.95 -20.80 38.53
C ALA A 99 -28.77 -19.72 39.62
N ALA A 100 -29.26 -18.54 39.19
CA ALA A 100 -29.85 -17.44 39.95
C ALA A 100 -28.92 -16.33 40.50
N ASN A 101 -28.97 -15.19 39.80
CA ASN A 101 -29.05 -13.87 40.43
C ASN A 101 -30.27 -13.80 41.37
N PRO A 102 -30.31 -12.83 42.29
CA PRO A 102 -31.13 -11.67 41.95
C PRO A 102 -30.54 -10.31 42.34
N VAL A 103 -31.11 -9.34 41.64
CA VAL A 103 -30.98 -7.89 41.70
C VAL A 103 -31.65 -7.31 42.96
N ALA A 104 -31.21 -6.09 43.27
CA ALA A 104 -31.69 -5.07 44.20
C ALA A 104 -33.21 -4.94 44.47
N ASN A 105 -33.54 -4.29 45.60
CA ASN A 105 -34.53 -3.20 45.70
C ASN A 105 -34.39 -2.51 47.07
N GLU A 106 -34.15 -1.19 47.13
CA GLU A 106 -35.15 -0.09 47.17
C GLU A 106 -36.19 -0.21 48.30
N ASN A 107 -36.22 0.78 49.22
CA ASN A 107 -37.37 1.69 49.37
C ASN A 107 -37.29 2.70 50.54
N ASN A 108 -38.04 3.79 50.34
CA ASN A 108 -38.59 4.79 51.29
C ASN A 108 -37.66 5.90 51.77
N GLY A 109 -38.05 7.18 51.81
CA GLY A 109 -39.34 7.86 51.59
C GLY A 109 -39.30 9.22 52.32
N GLY A 110 -40.17 10.17 51.95
CA GLY A 110 -40.49 11.34 52.79
C GLY A 110 -40.15 12.71 52.22
N ALA A 111 -41.19 13.52 52.00
CA ALA A 111 -41.11 14.91 51.57
C ALA A 111 -40.96 15.87 52.77
N GLN A 112 -40.03 16.83 52.70
CA GLN A 112 -40.03 18.06 53.50
C GLN A 112 -39.15 19.16 52.83
N LEU A 113 -39.63 20.40 52.75
CA LEU A 113 -38.89 21.62 52.36
C LEU A 113 -39.04 22.67 53.48
N PRO A 114 -38.21 23.74 53.57
CA PRO A 114 -36.76 23.91 53.33
C PRO A 114 -36.05 24.54 54.57
N PRO A 115 -34.74 24.88 54.50
CA PRO A 115 -34.41 26.29 54.26
C PRO A 115 -33.19 26.51 53.35
N ALA A 116 -33.09 27.73 52.82
CA ALA A 116 -32.00 28.23 52.00
C ALA A 116 -30.65 28.23 52.72
N THR A 117 -29.58 27.82 52.04
CA THR A 117 -28.31 28.57 51.81
C THR A 117 -27.18 27.67 51.31
N ALA A 118 -26.22 28.33 50.63
CA ALA A 118 -24.88 27.91 50.25
C ALA A 118 -24.70 27.29 48.84
N ALA A 119 -24.08 28.12 47.98
CA ALA A 119 -23.51 27.77 46.70
C ALA A 119 -22.53 26.59 46.82
N ALA A 120 -22.71 25.57 45.99
CA ALA A 120 -21.77 24.48 45.82
C ALA A 120 -21.22 24.47 44.39
N THR A 121 -19.92 24.66 44.32
CA THR A 121 -19.02 24.68 43.17
C THR A 121 -19.23 23.48 42.26
N THR A 122 -19.53 23.71 40.97
CA THR A 122 -19.52 22.67 39.95
C THR A 122 -18.10 22.15 39.75
N ALA A 123 -17.89 20.85 39.99
CA ALA A 123 -16.63 20.16 39.73
C ALA A 123 -16.32 20.14 38.21
N PRO A 124 -15.03 20.08 37.81
CA PRO A 124 -14.64 20.08 36.40
C PRO A 124 -15.12 18.81 35.70
N VAL A 125 -15.77 18.98 34.55
CA VAL A 125 -16.12 17.88 33.63
C VAL A 125 -14.82 17.24 33.12
N ALA A 126 -14.68 15.93 33.32
CA ALA A 126 -13.54 15.17 32.81
C ALA A 126 -13.47 15.28 31.27
N PRO A 127 -12.27 15.40 30.67
CA PRO A 127 -12.14 15.53 29.23
C PRO A 127 -12.63 14.27 28.53
N THR A 128 -13.56 14.44 27.60
CA THR A 128 -14.08 13.39 26.71
C THR A 128 -12.91 12.73 25.96
N PRO A 129 -12.85 11.39 25.88
CA PRO A 129 -11.81 10.71 25.11
C PRO A 129 -11.85 11.13 23.64
N ALA A 130 -10.68 11.41 23.07
CA ALA A 130 -10.54 11.88 21.70
C ALA A 130 -11.11 10.85 20.70
N PRO A 131 -11.93 11.27 19.72
CA PRO A 131 -12.43 10.36 18.70
C PRO A 131 -11.28 9.78 17.86
N THR A 132 -11.36 8.49 17.54
CA THR A 132 -10.39 7.71 16.76
C THR A 132 -10.35 8.05 15.26
N TYR A 133 -11.09 9.08 14.83
CA TYR A 133 -11.04 9.60 13.45
C TYR A 133 -10.41 10.99 13.42
N LYS A 134 -9.23 11.08 12.80
CA LYS A 134 -8.55 12.34 12.50
C LYS A 134 -9.40 13.13 11.50
N LEU A 135 -10.24 14.05 11.97
CA LEU A 135 -11.06 14.95 11.14
C LEU A 135 -10.24 15.55 9.96
N PRO A 136 -10.85 15.79 8.78
CA PRO A 136 -10.23 16.55 7.70
C PRO A 136 -9.66 17.88 8.21
N VAL A 137 -8.54 18.35 7.64
CA VAL A 137 -7.85 19.56 8.10
C VAL A 137 -8.80 20.76 8.17
N ALA A 138 -9.62 20.97 7.15
CA ALA A 138 -10.63 22.03 7.11
C ALA A 138 -11.67 21.94 8.25
N GLU A 139 -12.00 20.73 8.70
CA GLU A 139 -12.93 20.54 9.83
C GLU A 139 -12.25 20.79 11.17
N ARG A 140 -10.95 20.51 11.29
CA ARG A 140 -10.17 20.90 12.48
C ARG A 140 -10.07 22.42 12.60
N TRP A 141 -9.91 23.12 11.49
CA TRP A 141 -9.95 24.59 11.44
C TRP A 141 -11.32 25.14 11.84
N ARG A 142 -12.41 24.56 11.31
CA ARG A 142 -13.76 24.90 11.76
C ARG A 142 -13.96 24.63 13.26
N ALA A 143 -13.43 23.54 13.79
CA ALA A 143 -13.51 23.18 15.21
C ALA A 143 -12.71 24.12 16.13
N LEU A 144 -11.58 24.67 15.64
CA LEU A 144 -10.86 25.75 16.33
C LEU A 144 -11.66 27.06 16.35
N GLY A 145 -12.67 27.21 15.49
CA GLY A 145 -13.65 28.29 15.58
C GLY A 145 -13.30 29.54 14.78
N GLY A 146 -12.45 29.42 13.76
CA GLY A 146 -12.21 30.47 12.76
C GLY A 146 -10.83 30.39 12.11
N ASP A 147 -10.69 31.08 10.98
CA ASP A 147 -9.45 31.17 10.17
C ASP A 147 -8.44 32.19 10.75
N ASP A 148 -8.80 32.91 11.82
CA ASP A 148 -7.98 33.98 12.40
C ASP A 148 -7.26 33.53 13.68
N LEU A 149 -6.03 33.04 13.50
CA LEU A 149 -5.12 32.68 14.61
C LEU A 149 -4.77 33.87 15.53
N SER A 150 -5.09 35.11 15.14
CA SER A 150 -4.82 36.28 15.97
C SER A 150 -5.64 36.34 17.25
N GLN A 151 -6.77 35.63 17.28
CA GLN A 151 -7.70 35.54 18.41
C GLN A 151 -7.24 34.56 19.49
N PHE A 152 -6.09 33.91 19.33
CA PHE A 152 -5.58 32.92 20.27
C PHE A 152 -4.31 33.40 20.94
N GLU A 153 -4.18 33.22 22.24
CA GLU A 153 -2.93 33.44 22.97
C GLU A 153 -2.40 32.12 23.52
N CYS A 154 -1.09 32.00 23.60
CA CYS A 154 -0.49 30.83 24.23
C CYS A 154 -0.64 30.93 25.76
N VAL A 155 -1.00 29.80 26.38
CA VAL A 155 -1.13 29.68 27.84
C VAL A 155 0.12 29.02 28.43
N ALA A 156 0.41 27.79 28.01
CA ALA A 156 1.55 27.01 28.51
C ALA A 156 1.79 25.76 27.66
N TRP A 157 2.98 25.18 27.82
CA TRP A 157 3.21 23.77 27.52
C TRP A 157 2.66 22.90 28.64
N ARG A 158 1.91 21.84 28.28
CA ARG A 158 1.40 20.82 29.20
C ARG A 158 2.12 19.50 28.91
N ARG A 159 3.06 19.13 29.77
CA ARG A 159 3.70 17.80 29.72
C ARG A 159 2.70 16.72 30.15
N THR A 160 2.77 15.57 29.50
CA THR A 160 1.93 14.41 29.80
C THR A 160 2.75 13.14 29.98
N SER A 161 2.22 12.19 30.74
CA SER A 161 2.82 10.88 30.98
C SER A 161 2.70 9.92 29.78
N ASP A 162 3.35 8.76 29.90
CA ASP A 162 3.17 7.59 29.01
C ASP A 162 3.56 7.80 27.54
N CYS A 163 4.43 8.79 27.27
CA CYS A 163 4.90 9.13 25.92
C CYS A 163 3.77 9.41 24.92
N THR A 164 2.64 9.92 25.41
CA THR A 164 1.47 10.27 24.60
C THR A 164 0.90 11.62 25.01
N PRO A 165 0.47 12.48 24.07
CA PRO A 165 -0.16 13.76 24.39
C PRO A 165 -1.52 13.62 25.09
N ASP A 166 -2.11 12.42 25.08
CA ASP A 166 -3.37 12.10 25.77
C ASP A 166 -3.14 11.54 27.19
N GLY A 167 -1.89 11.46 27.63
CA GLY A 167 -1.50 10.96 28.95
C GLY A 167 -1.91 11.90 30.08
N LYS A 168 -1.66 11.49 31.32
CA LYS A 168 -1.96 12.31 32.50
C LYS A 168 -1.07 13.56 32.49
N ILE A 169 -1.67 14.73 32.70
CA ILE A 169 -0.93 16.00 32.75
C ILE A 169 -0.03 16.04 33.99
N GLU A 170 1.24 16.39 33.79
CA GLU A 170 2.25 16.56 34.81
C GLU A 170 2.41 18.06 35.12
N GLU A 171 1.57 18.61 36.00
CA GLU A 171 1.48 20.06 36.22
C GLU A 171 2.80 20.72 36.65
N GLN A 172 3.66 19.99 37.37
CA GLN A 172 4.96 20.48 37.83
C GLN A 172 5.97 20.69 36.68
N GLU A 173 5.71 20.07 35.53
CA GLU A 173 6.55 20.11 34.34
C GLU A 173 5.94 21.01 33.25
N ALA A 174 4.94 21.83 33.62
CA ALA A 174 4.41 22.85 32.73
C ALA A 174 5.47 23.93 32.47
N LYS A 175 5.62 24.33 31.22
CA LYS A 175 6.59 25.35 30.80
C LYS A 175 5.88 26.58 30.26
N PRO A 176 6.42 27.80 30.48
CA PRO A 176 5.91 29.00 29.86
C PRO A 176 6.08 28.95 28.33
N CYS A 177 5.28 29.74 27.63
CA CYS A 177 5.22 29.70 26.17
C CYS A 177 6.54 30.01 25.45
N SER A 178 7.44 30.77 26.07
CA SER A 178 8.74 31.14 25.50
C SER A 178 9.83 30.08 25.71
N GLU A 179 9.57 29.04 26.51
CA GLU A 179 10.57 28.01 26.78
C GLU A 179 10.57 26.95 25.67
N GLU A 180 11.78 26.56 25.26
CA GLU A 180 11.98 25.54 24.24
C GLU A 180 11.63 24.14 24.76
N ILE A 181 10.87 23.39 23.97
CA ILE A 181 10.51 22.01 24.23
C ILE A 181 11.50 21.10 23.48
N PRO A 182 12.26 20.23 24.18
CA PRO A 182 13.21 19.32 23.56
C PRO A 182 12.52 18.08 22.94
N ASP A 183 13.28 17.29 22.19
CA ASP A 183 12.87 15.93 21.82
C ASP A 183 12.82 15.00 23.05
N GLY A 184 12.11 13.86 22.93
CA GLY A 184 12.04 12.85 23.99
C GLY A 184 10.94 13.08 25.05
N VAL A 185 10.07 14.08 24.88
CA VAL A 185 8.96 14.36 25.80
C VAL A 185 7.60 14.29 25.09
N SER A 186 6.54 14.02 25.85
CA SER A 186 5.16 14.06 25.38
C SER A 186 4.36 15.19 26.03
N GLY A 187 3.40 15.70 25.29
CA GLY A 187 2.53 16.78 25.75
C GLY A 187 1.90 17.56 24.61
N PHE A 188 1.37 18.74 24.93
CA PHE A 188 0.77 19.65 23.97
C PHE A 188 0.91 21.11 24.41
N CYS A 189 0.82 22.03 23.45
CA CYS A 189 0.66 23.45 23.74
C CYS A 189 -0.81 23.76 24.00
N GLU A 190 -1.09 24.42 25.12
CA GLU A 190 -2.40 24.92 25.46
C GLU A 190 -2.52 26.38 25.02
N ILE A 191 -3.55 26.66 24.22
CA ILE A 191 -3.86 28.01 23.74
C ILE A 191 -5.26 28.41 24.19
N ARG A 192 -5.47 29.71 24.38
CA ARG A 192 -6.74 30.29 24.82
C ARG A 192 -7.26 31.24 23.76
N ARG A 193 -8.54 31.12 23.44
CA ARG A 193 -9.22 32.11 22.61
C ARG A 193 -9.59 33.34 23.45
N THR A 194 -9.24 34.54 22.99
CA THR A 194 -9.28 35.77 23.80
C THR A 194 -10.70 36.30 24.02
N ASP A 195 -11.64 36.01 23.13
CA ASP A 195 -13.04 36.48 23.20
C ASP A 195 -13.93 35.66 24.16
N THR A 196 -13.71 34.35 24.22
CA THR A 196 -14.54 33.35 24.91
C THR A 196 -13.83 32.76 26.11
N GLY A 197 -12.50 32.89 26.18
CA GLY A 197 -11.67 32.22 27.18
C GLY A 197 -11.54 30.70 26.98
N ALA A 198 -12.08 30.15 25.89
CA ALA A 198 -12.03 28.71 25.61
C ALA A 198 -10.60 28.23 25.40
N LEU A 199 -10.27 27.07 25.97
CA LEU A 199 -8.95 26.44 25.87
C LEU A 199 -8.91 25.37 24.78
N TYR A 200 -7.81 25.32 24.04
CA TYR A 200 -7.57 24.38 22.97
C TYR A 200 -6.19 23.74 23.11
N ARG A 201 -6.07 22.50 22.63
CA ARG A 201 -4.81 21.74 22.60
C ARG A 201 -4.28 21.71 21.19
N VAL A 202 -3.03 22.15 21.00
CA VAL A 202 -2.35 22.20 19.70
C VAL A 202 -0.92 21.69 19.84
N LEU A 203 -0.27 21.40 18.71
CA LEU A 203 1.11 20.88 18.69
C LEU A 203 1.33 19.68 19.62
N ALA A 204 0.34 18.79 19.65
CA ALA A 204 0.37 17.57 20.44
C ALA A 204 1.49 16.64 19.93
N MET A 205 2.31 16.12 20.85
CA MET A 205 3.46 15.30 20.52
C MET A 205 3.60 14.07 21.43
N HIS A 206 4.13 13.01 20.83
CA HIS A 206 4.69 11.85 21.51
C HIS A 206 6.19 12.06 21.73
N CYS A 207 6.80 11.23 22.59
CA CYS A 207 8.25 11.29 22.88
C CYS A 207 9.15 11.21 21.63
N ASP A 208 8.68 10.58 20.55
CA ASP A 208 9.41 10.36 19.29
C ASP A 208 8.98 11.30 18.16
N SER A 209 8.13 12.30 18.44
CA SER A 209 7.60 13.21 17.42
C SER A 209 8.63 14.20 16.88
N LEU A 210 9.66 14.54 17.67
CA LEU A 210 10.74 15.43 17.27
C LEU A 210 12.01 14.65 16.94
N ARG A 211 12.69 15.06 15.87
CA ARG A 211 14.02 14.54 15.55
C ARG A 211 15.03 15.02 16.60
N PRO A 212 16.08 14.24 16.91
CA PRO A 212 17.10 14.65 17.87
C PRO A 212 17.67 16.03 17.57
N GLY A 213 17.67 16.91 18.57
CA GLY A 213 18.19 18.27 18.46
C GLY A 213 17.26 19.30 17.84
N VAL A 214 16.05 18.92 17.42
CA VAL A 214 15.00 19.87 17.04
C VAL A 214 14.30 20.36 18.29
N ARG A 215 14.05 21.68 18.36
CA ARG A 215 13.34 22.34 19.45
C ARG A 215 12.34 23.34 18.88
N PHE A 216 11.29 23.62 19.64
CA PHE A 216 10.32 24.67 19.34
C PHE A 216 9.73 25.22 20.64
N ALA A 217 9.15 26.41 20.63
CA ALA A 217 8.45 26.98 21.77
C ALA A 217 6.93 27.02 21.51
N CYS A 218 6.10 26.94 22.55
CA CYS A 218 4.65 27.05 22.37
C CYS A 218 4.22 28.45 21.88
N ALA A 219 5.07 29.48 22.01
CA ALA A 219 4.86 30.79 21.40
C ALA A 219 4.82 30.72 19.85
N ASP A 220 5.45 29.73 19.25
CA ASP A 220 5.52 29.54 17.79
C ASP A 220 4.24 28.92 17.21
N PHE A 221 3.23 28.64 18.05
CA PHE A 221 2.02 27.92 17.63
C PHE A 221 1.32 28.56 16.45
N ARG A 222 1.32 29.90 16.36
CA ARG A 222 0.67 30.61 15.26
C ARG A 222 1.33 30.28 13.93
N GLU A 223 2.65 30.36 13.85
CA GLU A 223 3.38 30.04 12.62
C GLU A 223 3.19 28.57 12.24
N MET A 224 3.30 27.66 13.21
CA MET A 224 3.18 26.22 12.97
C MET A 224 1.77 25.83 12.49
N LEU A 225 0.73 26.41 13.09
CA LEU A 225 -0.64 26.18 12.67
C LEU A 225 -0.94 26.87 11.34
N GLU A 226 -0.37 28.05 11.06
CA GLU A 226 -0.60 28.78 9.81
C GLU A 226 -0.28 27.93 8.58
N TYR A 227 0.76 27.08 8.61
CA TYR A 227 1.04 26.15 7.52
C TYR A 227 -0.14 25.20 7.23
N GLY A 228 -0.82 24.73 8.28
CA GLY A 228 -2.01 23.90 8.16
C GLY A 228 -3.23 24.65 7.66
N HIS A 229 -3.31 25.97 7.89
CA HIS A 229 -4.36 26.86 7.40
C HIS A 229 -4.15 27.20 5.92
N GLN A 230 -2.89 27.44 5.53
CA GLN A 230 -2.52 27.73 4.15
C GLN A 230 -2.59 26.49 3.25
N ALA A 231 -2.29 25.31 3.79
CA ALA A 231 -2.31 24.06 3.02
C ALA A 231 -3.62 23.80 2.24
N PRO A 232 -4.84 23.92 2.83
CA PRO A 232 -6.09 23.77 2.08
C PRO A 232 -6.41 24.94 1.13
N LEU A 233 -5.82 26.11 1.36
CA LEU A 233 -5.98 27.30 0.49
C LEU A 233 -4.99 27.30 -0.68
N TYR A 234 -3.91 26.51 -0.57
CA TYR A 234 -2.87 26.44 -1.55
C TYR A 234 -3.39 25.88 -2.87
N THR A 235 -3.31 26.72 -3.91
CA THR A 235 -3.54 26.31 -5.29
C THR A 235 -2.19 26.24 -6.00
N HIS A 236 -1.77 25.03 -6.39
CA HIS A 236 -0.44 24.82 -6.98
C HIS A 236 -0.26 25.54 -8.33
N ASP A 237 -1.21 25.31 -9.24
CA ASP A 237 -1.29 25.97 -10.54
C ASP A 237 -2.75 26.36 -10.81
N ALA A 238 -3.01 27.66 -10.81
CA ALA A 238 -4.34 28.22 -11.08
C ALA A 238 -4.77 28.03 -12.55
N GLY A 239 -3.82 27.77 -13.46
CA GLY A 239 -4.07 27.48 -14.86
C GLY A 239 -4.20 25.97 -15.16
N PHE A 240 -4.17 25.11 -14.14
CA PHE A 240 -4.31 23.68 -14.31
C PHE A 240 -5.70 23.33 -14.86
N SER A 241 -5.73 22.49 -15.89
CA SER A 241 -6.94 21.76 -16.29
C SER A 241 -6.56 20.46 -16.99
N PHE A 242 -7.38 19.42 -16.82
CA PHE A 242 -7.19 18.16 -17.54
C PHE A 242 -7.24 18.35 -19.06
N ALA A 243 -8.14 19.21 -19.56
CA ALA A 243 -8.24 19.52 -20.98
C ALA A 243 -6.93 20.08 -21.55
N LYS A 244 -6.28 21.00 -20.82
CA LYS A 244 -4.97 21.54 -21.19
C LYS A 244 -3.89 20.47 -21.18
N CYS A 245 -3.84 19.61 -20.16
CA CYS A 245 -2.84 18.53 -20.08
C CYS A 245 -3.01 17.53 -21.24
N GLN A 246 -4.24 17.22 -21.63
CA GLN A 246 -4.57 16.35 -22.76
C GLN A 246 -4.19 16.97 -24.11
N GLU A 247 -4.46 18.27 -24.30
CA GLU A 247 -4.06 19.01 -25.49
C GLU A 247 -2.52 19.06 -25.61
N GLU A 248 -1.83 19.39 -24.53
CA GLU A 248 -0.36 19.40 -24.52
C GLU A 248 0.23 18.01 -24.81
N LEU A 249 -0.40 16.91 -24.37
CA LEU A 249 0.08 15.56 -24.68
C LEU A 249 0.02 15.30 -26.19
N VAL A 250 -1.04 15.77 -26.85
CA VAL A 250 -1.20 15.64 -28.30
C VAL A 250 -0.18 16.52 -29.01
N ASP A 251 0.02 17.76 -28.55
CA ASP A 251 0.95 18.70 -29.17
C ASP A 251 2.41 18.23 -29.05
N ASP A 252 2.80 17.67 -27.91
CA ASP A 252 4.16 17.16 -27.68
C ASP A 252 4.51 16.02 -28.65
N GLN A 253 3.53 15.29 -29.22
CA GLN A 253 3.82 14.27 -30.23
C GLN A 253 4.28 14.87 -31.57
N ALA A 254 4.04 16.16 -31.82
CA ALA A 254 4.53 16.85 -33.02
C ALA A 254 6.06 16.85 -33.12
N LEU A 255 6.75 16.83 -31.98
CA LEU A 255 8.21 16.93 -31.87
C LEU A 255 8.95 15.61 -32.18
N THR A 256 8.23 14.52 -32.44
CA THR A 256 8.80 13.17 -32.60
C THR A 256 9.27 12.83 -34.02
N GLY A 257 8.83 13.56 -35.06
CA GLY A 257 8.85 13.10 -36.45
C GLY A 257 10.00 13.62 -37.34
N VAL A 258 11.28 13.27 -37.06
CA VAL A 258 12.41 13.77 -37.89
C VAL A 258 13.29 12.66 -38.53
N LEU A 259 12.98 11.35 -38.41
CA LEU A 259 13.81 10.30 -39.07
C LEU A 259 13.02 9.23 -39.86
N PRO A 260 13.42 8.91 -41.12
CA PRO A 260 12.82 7.85 -41.94
C PRO A 260 13.02 6.41 -41.43
N PRO A 261 12.04 5.50 -41.61
CA PRO A 261 10.69 5.81 -42.05
C PRO A 261 9.99 6.57 -40.93
N ALA A 262 9.51 7.77 -41.26
CA ALA A 262 9.01 8.74 -40.29
C ALA A 262 7.96 8.05 -39.41
N LEU A 263 8.10 8.14 -38.09
CA LEU A 263 6.92 8.03 -37.26
C LEU A 263 5.90 9.02 -37.82
N ASP A 264 4.74 8.49 -38.23
CA ASP A 264 3.67 9.34 -38.74
C ASP A 264 3.15 10.16 -37.56
N THR A 265 3.66 11.38 -37.45
CA THR A 265 3.28 12.35 -36.42
C THR A 265 1.76 12.52 -36.35
N ALA A 266 1.08 12.52 -37.50
CA ALA A 266 -0.38 12.64 -37.53
C ALA A 266 -1.04 11.39 -36.93
N ALA A 267 -0.49 10.20 -37.17
CA ALA A 267 -0.96 8.96 -36.55
C ALA A 267 -0.74 8.95 -35.02
N LEU A 268 0.42 9.40 -34.53
CA LEU A 268 0.67 9.49 -33.08
C LEU A 268 -0.27 10.49 -32.41
N GLN A 269 -0.46 11.67 -33.01
CA GLN A 269 -1.40 12.67 -32.49
C GLN A 269 -2.84 12.15 -32.53
N SER A 270 -3.23 11.45 -33.59
CA SER A 270 -4.54 10.80 -33.68
C SER A 270 -4.72 9.73 -32.61
N ALA A 271 -3.68 8.91 -32.35
CA ALA A 271 -3.69 7.91 -31.30
C ALA A 271 -3.84 8.57 -29.91
N ALA A 272 -3.08 9.64 -29.63
CA ALA A 272 -3.18 10.41 -28.39
C ALA A 272 -4.59 11.01 -28.20
N ARG A 273 -5.20 11.58 -29.25
CA ARG A 273 -6.58 12.10 -29.20
C ARG A 273 -7.64 11.03 -28.96
N SER A 274 -7.35 9.78 -29.32
CA SER A 274 -8.27 8.65 -29.16
C SER A 274 -8.22 7.98 -27.78
N LEU A 275 -7.30 8.41 -26.90
CA LEU A 275 -7.17 7.87 -25.55
C LEU A 275 -8.42 8.20 -24.71
N SER A 276 -8.78 7.29 -23.80
CA SER A 276 -9.90 7.50 -22.88
C SER A 276 -9.58 8.46 -21.74
N PHE A 277 -8.29 8.72 -21.49
CA PHE A 277 -7.75 9.50 -20.38
C PHE A 277 -8.12 9.02 -18.96
N ALA A 278 -8.93 7.97 -18.80
CA ALA A 278 -9.35 7.49 -17.49
C ALA A 278 -8.20 6.91 -16.65
N ARG A 279 -7.28 6.18 -17.28
CA ARG A 279 -6.16 5.50 -16.61
C ARG A 279 -4.92 5.51 -17.49
N GLY A 280 -3.77 5.77 -16.90
CA GLY A 280 -2.49 5.67 -17.58
C GLY A 280 -1.32 5.52 -16.63
N ILE A 281 -0.13 5.39 -17.22
CA ILE A 281 1.13 5.22 -16.49
C ILE A 281 2.02 6.41 -16.83
N ALA A 282 2.70 6.98 -15.84
CA ALA A 282 3.70 8.02 -16.04
C ALA A 282 5.09 7.49 -15.65
N LEU A 283 6.07 7.67 -16.54
CA LEU A 283 7.49 7.39 -16.28
C LEU A 283 8.30 8.65 -16.59
N VAL A 284 9.18 9.03 -15.66
CA VAL A 284 10.19 10.07 -15.92
C VAL A 284 11.44 9.41 -16.49
N VAL A 285 11.89 9.86 -17.66
CA VAL A 285 12.96 9.24 -18.45
C VAL A 285 14.09 10.21 -18.75
N TYR A 286 15.30 9.67 -18.88
CA TYR A 286 16.49 10.35 -19.39
C TYR A 286 17.45 9.31 -20.01
N GLU A 287 18.42 9.75 -20.80
CA GLU A 287 19.17 8.87 -21.72
C GLU A 287 19.82 7.65 -21.05
N LYS A 288 20.38 7.80 -19.85
CA LYS A 288 21.04 6.69 -19.15
C LYS A 288 20.09 5.56 -18.72
N LEU A 289 18.78 5.80 -18.71
CA LEU A 289 17.78 4.81 -18.30
C LEU A 289 17.03 4.16 -19.46
N PHE A 290 17.31 4.54 -20.72
CA PHE A 290 16.52 4.06 -21.85
C PHE A 290 16.47 2.54 -21.99
N GLU A 291 17.57 1.82 -21.70
CA GLU A 291 17.57 0.36 -21.71
C GLU A 291 16.61 -0.23 -20.66
N SER A 292 16.60 0.36 -19.47
CA SER A 292 15.71 -0.01 -18.36
C SER A 292 14.25 0.28 -18.69
N VAL A 293 13.96 1.48 -19.21
CA VAL A 293 12.64 1.91 -19.67
C VAL A 293 12.11 0.97 -20.75
N PHE A 294 12.96 0.64 -21.74
CA PHE A 294 12.59 -0.28 -22.80
C PHE A 294 12.21 -1.66 -22.25
N ALA A 295 13.04 -2.22 -21.37
CA ALA A 295 12.78 -3.51 -20.75
C ALA A 295 11.48 -3.50 -19.91
N SER A 296 11.25 -2.43 -19.14
CA SER A 296 10.04 -2.25 -18.33
C SER A 296 8.77 -2.21 -19.19
N ILE A 297 8.73 -1.34 -20.20
CA ILE A 297 7.55 -1.18 -21.07
C ILE A 297 7.33 -2.42 -21.93
N ARG A 298 8.40 -3.01 -22.48
CA ARG A 298 8.28 -4.25 -23.27
C ARG A 298 7.72 -5.38 -22.42
N SER A 299 8.15 -5.50 -21.16
CA SER A 299 7.63 -6.47 -20.20
C SER A 299 6.14 -6.25 -19.92
N LEU A 300 5.73 -5.01 -19.61
CA LEU A 300 4.32 -4.64 -19.42
C LEU A 300 3.45 -5.09 -20.61
N ARG A 301 3.92 -4.82 -21.83
CA ARG A 301 3.21 -5.19 -23.06
C ARG A 301 3.19 -6.70 -23.30
N ALA A 302 4.28 -7.41 -22.99
CA ALA A 302 4.33 -8.87 -23.06
C ALA A 302 3.35 -9.55 -22.09
N MET A 303 3.02 -8.88 -20.97
CA MET A 303 2.02 -9.33 -20.00
C MET A 303 0.59 -8.86 -20.31
N GLY A 304 0.36 -8.22 -21.47
CA GLY A 304 -0.98 -7.80 -21.89
C GLY A 304 -1.47 -6.49 -21.29
N CYS A 305 -0.62 -5.71 -20.62
CA CYS A 305 -0.99 -4.37 -20.17
C CYS A 305 -1.27 -3.46 -21.38
N THR A 306 -2.47 -2.91 -21.47
CA THR A 306 -2.90 -2.02 -22.56
C THR A 306 -2.96 -0.54 -22.16
N LEU A 307 -2.61 -0.20 -20.91
CA LEU A 307 -2.65 1.19 -20.44
C LEU A 307 -1.68 2.06 -21.25
N PRO A 308 -2.11 3.27 -21.66
CA PRO A 308 -1.22 4.24 -22.30
C PRO A 308 -0.15 4.72 -21.31
N ILE A 309 1.02 5.06 -21.85
CA ILE A 309 2.19 5.41 -21.05
C ILE A 309 2.70 6.80 -21.46
N GLU A 310 2.78 7.73 -20.51
CA GLU A 310 3.49 9.00 -20.68
C GLU A 310 4.97 8.85 -20.30
N LEU A 311 5.85 9.26 -21.22
CA LEU A 311 7.30 9.34 -21.03
C LEU A 311 7.68 10.80 -20.84
N TRP A 312 7.78 11.21 -19.59
CA TRP A 312 8.13 12.55 -19.17
C TRP A 312 9.63 12.77 -19.25
N TYR A 313 10.08 13.79 -19.99
CA TYR A 313 11.50 14.07 -20.22
C TYR A 313 11.81 15.56 -20.13
N ILE A 314 13.08 15.90 -19.89
CA ILE A 314 13.60 17.27 -19.98
C ILE A 314 14.38 17.38 -21.29
N ALA A 315 14.03 18.35 -22.15
CA ALA A 315 14.62 18.47 -23.50
C ALA A 315 16.15 18.63 -23.51
N SER A 316 16.72 19.32 -22.52
CA SER A 316 18.17 19.47 -22.40
C SER A 316 18.92 18.21 -21.98
N GLU A 317 18.20 17.21 -21.43
CA GLU A 317 18.77 15.96 -20.91
C GLU A 317 18.46 14.74 -21.78
N THR A 318 17.61 14.91 -22.80
CA THR A 318 17.02 13.79 -23.55
C THR A 318 16.88 14.12 -25.03
N ASN A 319 17.57 13.36 -25.88
CA ASN A 319 17.31 13.35 -27.30
C ASN A 319 16.06 12.51 -27.65
N VAL A 320 14.97 13.18 -28.02
CA VAL A 320 13.70 12.52 -28.42
C VAL A 320 13.80 11.66 -29.68
N LEU A 321 14.82 11.89 -30.52
CA LEU A 321 15.11 11.09 -31.71
C LEU A 321 15.86 9.80 -31.39
N HIS A 322 16.12 9.52 -30.10
CA HIS A 322 16.80 8.30 -29.71
C HIS A 322 15.99 7.05 -30.14
N PRO A 323 16.62 6.03 -30.75
CA PRO A 323 15.90 4.87 -31.32
C PRO A 323 14.99 4.14 -30.34
N VAL A 324 15.36 4.10 -29.05
CA VAL A 324 14.54 3.50 -28.00
C VAL A 324 13.21 4.25 -27.83
N LEU A 325 13.24 5.59 -27.72
CA LEU A 325 12.01 6.38 -27.56
C LEU A 325 11.12 6.30 -28.81
N GLN A 326 11.74 6.32 -30.00
CA GLN A 326 11.05 6.15 -31.27
C GLN A 326 10.37 4.78 -31.37
N THR A 327 11.03 3.72 -30.88
CA THR A 327 10.45 2.37 -30.85
C THR A 327 9.31 2.27 -29.84
N LEU A 328 9.48 2.84 -28.65
CA LEU A 328 8.46 2.84 -27.59
C LEU A 328 7.19 3.57 -28.01
N THR A 329 7.34 4.70 -28.68
CA THR A 329 6.20 5.50 -29.19
C THR A 329 5.50 4.80 -30.35
N ARG A 330 6.24 4.22 -31.30
CA ARG A 330 5.67 3.54 -32.47
C ARG A 330 4.96 2.23 -32.11
N ASP A 331 5.61 1.38 -31.32
CA ASP A 331 5.23 -0.04 -31.22
C ASP A 331 4.56 -0.39 -29.88
N TYR A 332 4.70 0.47 -28.86
CA TYR A 332 4.34 0.12 -27.49
C TYR A 332 3.38 1.10 -26.82
N GLY A 333 2.71 1.98 -27.58
CA GLY A 333 1.67 2.87 -27.03
C GLY A 333 2.20 3.78 -25.92
N ALA A 334 3.43 4.27 -26.09
CA ALA A 334 4.02 5.28 -25.24
C ALA A 334 3.96 6.64 -25.94
N PHE A 335 3.89 7.71 -25.15
CA PHE A 335 3.69 9.07 -25.63
C PHE A 335 4.70 9.99 -24.94
N LEU A 336 5.39 10.84 -25.69
CA LEU A 336 6.37 11.74 -25.10
C LEU A 336 5.69 12.93 -24.43
N ARG A 337 6.22 13.36 -23.28
CA ARG A 337 5.78 14.54 -22.53
C ARG A 337 6.96 15.39 -22.10
N GLU A 338 6.99 16.63 -22.53
CA GLU A 338 8.11 17.52 -22.18
C GLU A 338 7.84 18.24 -20.86
N ILE A 339 8.80 18.17 -19.94
CA ILE A 339 8.82 18.97 -18.72
C ILE A 339 9.42 20.35 -19.06
N LYS A 340 8.55 21.36 -19.13
CA LYS A 340 8.92 22.75 -19.45
C LYS A 340 9.17 23.61 -18.20
N ASP A 341 8.74 23.16 -17.01
CA ASP A 341 8.92 23.91 -15.76
C ASP A 341 10.37 23.78 -15.25
N PRO A 342 11.15 24.87 -15.17
CA PRO A 342 12.55 24.83 -14.73
C PRO A 342 12.72 24.41 -13.26
N ARG A 343 11.65 24.45 -12.45
CA ARG A 343 11.69 23.98 -11.06
C ARG A 343 11.66 22.45 -10.98
N ALA A 344 11.06 21.79 -11.98
CA ALA A 344 10.92 20.34 -12.10
C ALA A 344 12.27 19.67 -12.42
N THR A 345 13.11 19.56 -11.39
CA THR A 345 14.40 18.88 -11.46
C THR A 345 14.49 17.75 -10.45
N ARG A 346 15.35 16.76 -10.72
CA ARG A 346 15.60 15.62 -9.82
C ARG A 346 14.29 14.93 -9.42
N PHE A 347 14.04 14.73 -8.13
CA PHE A 347 12.84 14.08 -7.60
C PHE A 347 11.55 14.86 -7.88
N TYR A 348 11.62 16.19 -8.07
CA TYR A 348 10.42 17.01 -8.31
C TYR A 348 9.78 16.73 -9.67
N THR A 349 10.55 16.20 -10.64
CA THR A 349 10.03 15.74 -11.95
C THR A 349 8.92 14.70 -11.80
N LYS A 350 9.03 13.80 -10.80
CA LYS A 350 8.02 12.76 -10.55
C LYS A 350 6.70 13.36 -10.07
N LEU A 351 6.75 14.35 -9.18
CA LEU A 351 5.57 15.07 -8.70
C LEU A 351 4.95 15.90 -9.82
N HIS A 352 5.78 16.53 -10.65
CA HIS A 352 5.33 17.25 -11.84
C HIS A 352 4.60 16.32 -12.81
N ALA A 353 5.18 15.15 -13.13
CA ALA A 353 4.57 14.16 -14.01
C ALA A 353 3.22 13.65 -13.48
N VAL A 354 3.09 13.41 -12.18
CA VAL A 354 1.81 13.01 -11.56
C VAL A 354 0.78 14.12 -11.64
N PHE A 355 1.16 15.36 -11.33
CA PHE A 355 0.24 16.49 -11.27
C PHE A 355 -0.25 16.92 -12.67
N TYR A 356 0.63 16.93 -13.67
CA TYR A 356 0.33 17.39 -15.04
C TYR A 356 0.08 16.24 -16.03
N SER A 357 -0.14 15.02 -15.53
CA SER A 357 -0.56 13.88 -16.35
C SER A 357 -1.89 14.16 -17.05
N ALA A 358 -2.03 13.69 -18.29
CA ALA A 358 -3.30 13.79 -19.01
C ALA A 358 -4.40 12.86 -18.44
N PHE A 359 -4.05 11.95 -17.50
CA PHE A 359 -4.93 10.91 -17.00
C PHE A 359 -5.61 11.24 -15.66
N ASP A 360 -6.86 10.79 -15.49
CA ASP A 360 -7.61 10.91 -14.23
C ASP A 360 -7.00 10.06 -13.11
N GLN A 361 -6.56 8.85 -13.44
CA GLN A 361 -5.86 7.94 -12.55
C GLN A 361 -4.50 7.59 -13.14
N VAL A 362 -3.45 8.05 -12.48
CA VAL A 362 -2.07 7.84 -12.91
C VAL A 362 -1.34 6.86 -11.99
N LEU A 363 -0.72 5.85 -12.59
CA LEU A 363 0.28 5.03 -11.93
C LEU A 363 1.67 5.59 -12.26
N LEU A 364 2.32 6.22 -11.28
CA LEU A 364 3.71 6.61 -11.41
C LEU A 364 4.60 5.37 -11.26
N LEU A 365 5.46 5.12 -12.24
CA LEU A 365 6.51 4.10 -12.16
C LEU A 365 7.89 4.75 -12.31
N ASP A 366 8.86 4.25 -11.56
CA ASP A 366 10.26 4.54 -11.85
C ASP A 366 10.70 3.78 -13.10
N SER A 367 11.68 4.36 -13.79
CA SER A 367 12.24 3.83 -15.04
C SER A 367 12.97 2.49 -14.88
N ASP A 368 13.14 2.01 -13.65
CA ASP A 368 13.71 0.71 -13.27
C ASP A 368 12.74 -0.18 -12.48
N ASN A 369 11.43 0.15 -12.51
CA ASN A 369 10.41 -0.79 -12.04
C ASN A 369 10.07 -1.82 -13.12
N PHE A 370 10.13 -3.10 -12.73
CA PHE A 370 9.71 -4.22 -13.57
C PHE A 370 8.44 -4.82 -12.98
N SER A 371 7.39 -4.87 -13.79
CA SER A 371 6.16 -5.57 -13.42
C SER A 371 6.42 -7.07 -13.36
N LEU A 372 5.82 -7.71 -12.37
CA LEU A 372 5.69 -9.15 -12.31
C LEU A 372 4.33 -9.50 -12.92
N PRO A 373 4.18 -10.69 -13.53
CA PRO A 373 2.88 -11.20 -13.91
C PRO A 373 1.95 -11.15 -12.70
N ASP A 374 0.67 -10.87 -12.94
CA ASP A 374 -0.35 -11.06 -11.91
C ASP A 374 -0.13 -12.45 -11.33
N LYS A 375 0.14 -12.48 -10.03
CA LYS A 375 0.35 -13.76 -9.37
C LYS A 375 -1.04 -14.39 -9.31
N ASN A 376 -1.23 -15.43 -10.09
CA ASN A 376 -2.42 -16.27 -10.11
C ASN A 376 -2.55 -16.98 -8.76
N VAL A 377 -2.93 -16.23 -7.71
CA VAL A 377 -3.09 -16.73 -6.35
C VAL A 377 -4.57 -16.82 -6.02
N PHE A 378 -5.05 -18.02 -5.74
CA PHE A 378 -6.43 -18.26 -5.35
C PHE A 378 -6.52 -18.72 -3.89
N CYS A 379 -7.49 -18.17 -3.14
CA CYS A 379 -7.82 -18.64 -1.81
C CYS A 379 -9.30 -19.01 -1.72
N GLY A 380 -9.61 -20.29 -1.87
CA GLY A 380 -10.97 -20.79 -1.69
C GLY A 380 -11.33 -20.89 -0.22
N VAL A 381 -12.38 -20.19 0.21
CA VAL A 381 -12.93 -20.25 1.58
C VAL A 381 -14.30 -20.94 1.63
N THR A 382 -14.82 -21.31 0.48
CA THR A 382 -16.13 -21.91 0.26
C THR A 382 -16.01 -23.02 -0.77
N MET A 383 -16.64 -24.15 -0.51
CA MET A 383 -16.74 -25.24 -1.47
C MET A 383 -17.97 -25.06 -2.36
N VAL A 384 -17.77 -25.16 -3.67
CA VAL A 384 -18.84 -25.13 -4.66
C VAL A 384 -19.21 -26.56 -5.03
N GLN A 385 -20.49 -26.88 -5.00
CA GLN A 385 -21.02 -28.18 -5.37
C GLN A 385 -21.84 -28.05 -6.65
N HIS A 386 -21.59 -28.97 -7.57
CA HIS A 386 -22.22 -29.01 -8.87
C HIS A 386 -23.24 -30.16 -8.96
N ASP A 387 -24.24 -30.01 -9.82
CA ASP A 387 -25.11 -31.11 -10.21
C ASP A 387 -24.43 -32.04 -11.25
N THR A 388 -25.17 -33.03 -11.75
CA THR A 388 -24.64 -33.96 -12.77
C THR A 388 -24.42 -33.32 -14.15
N ASN A 389 -25.03 -32.16 -14.40
CA ASN A 389 -24.85 -31.38 -15.63
C ASN A 389 -23.71 -30.34 -15.49
N ARG A 390 -23.03 -30.30 -14.33
CA ARG A 390 -21.97 -29.35 -13.97
C ARG A 390 -22.47 -27.93 -13.75
N GLU A 391 -23.75 -27.74 -13.44
CA GLU A 391 -24.26 -26.45 -12.98
C GLU A 391 -24.03 -26.27 -11.48
N ILE A 392 -23.67 -25.06 -11.05
CA ILE A 392 -23.47 -24.74 -9.63
C ILE A 392 -24.80 -24.83 -8.89
N LEU A 393 -24.87 -25.71 -7.90
CA LEU A 393 -26.09 -25.98 -7.13
C LEU A 393 -26.00 -25.47 -5.70
N PHE A 394 -24.85 -25.67 -5.02
CA PHE A 394 -24.68 -25.28 -3.62
C PHE A 394 -23.33 -24.60 -3.34
N LEU A 395 -23.35 -23.66 -2.40
CA LEU A 395 -22.17 -22.98 -1.87
C LEU A 395 -22.05 -23.29 -0.38
N HIS A 396 -21.02 -24.03 0.00
CA HIS A 396 -20.76 -24.43 1.38
C HIS A 396 -19.65 -23.57 1.99
N ARG A 397 -20.01 -22.62 2.87
CA ARG A 397 -19.04 -21.84 3.65
C ARG A 397 -18.38 -22.72 4.71
N ASN A 398 -17.13 -23.11 4.47
CA ASN A 398 -16.39 -23.99 5.36
C ASN A 398 -15.65 -23.19 6.44
N GLN A 399 -14.82 -22.22 6.02
CA GLN A 399 -13.97 -21.44 6.92
C GLN A 399 -14.70 -20.21 7.48
N GLU A 400 -15.30 -19.43 6.60
CA GLU A 400 -16.00 -18.19 6.95
C GLU A 400 -17.48 -18.47 7.22
N LYS A 401 -17.81 -18.98 8.41
CA LYS A 401 -19.21 -19.22 8.78
C LYS A 401 -19.97 -17.89 8.92
N LEU A 402 -21.23 -17.89 8.49
CA LEU A 402 -22.13 -16.75 8.66
C LEU A 402 -22.54 -16.63 10.14
N SER A 403 -22.32 -15.47 10.74
CA SER A 403 -22.78 -15.15 12.09
C SER A 403 -23.00 -13.66 12.25
N SER A 404 -23.71 -13.25 13.29
CA SER A 404 -23.92 -11.84 13.64
C SER A 404 -22.63 -11.10 14.00
N GLU A 405 -21.56 -11.84 14.31
CA GLU A 405 -20.23 -11.32 14.64
C GLU A 405 -19.34 -11.26 13.39
N ASN A 406 -19.68 -11.99 12.32
CA ASN A 406 -18.92 -12.05 11.08
C ASN A 406 -19.78 -11.62 9.88
N HIS A 407 -19.73 -10.33 9.57
CA HIS A 407 -20.41 -9.73 8.41
C HIS A 407 -19.51 -9.54 7.18
N ARG A 408 -18.40 -10.26 7.09
CA ARG A 408 -17.46 -10.11 5.98
C ARG A 408 -18.02 -10.72 4.69
N VAL A 409 -18.04 -9.91 3.64
CA VAL A 409 -18.27 -10.32 2.24
C VAL A 409 -16.93 -10.84 1.71
N VAL A 410 -16.87 -12.10 1.28
CA VAL A 410 -15.63 -12.77 0.87
C VAL A 410 -15.73 -13.46 -0.49
N TRP A 411 -16.92 -13.58 -1.08
CA TRP A 411 -17.10 -14.22 -2.38
C TRP A 411 -16.84 -13.23 -3.52
N GLU A 412 -15.64 -13.33 -4.10
CA GLU A 412 -15.25 -12.52 -5.25
C GLU A 412 -15.25 -13.35 -6.54
N HIS A 413 -14.72 -14.57 -6.50
CA HIS A 413 -14.56 -15.45 -7.65
C HIS A 413 -14.85 -16.92 -7.31
N VAL A 414 -15.22 -17.70 -8.32
CA VAL A 414 -15.32 -19.16 -8.28
C VAL A 414 -14.20 -19.76 -9.12
N GLN A 415 -13.46 -20.73 -8.57
CA GLN A 415 -12.44 -21.49 -9.30
C GLN A 415 -13.03 -22.84 -9.74
N ASP A 416 -13.06 -23.08 -11.04
CA ASP A 416 -13.59 -24.30 -11.64
C ASP A 416 -12.52 -25.04 -12.44
N PHE A 417 -12.47 -26.35 -12.27
CA PHE A 417 -11.58 -27.21 -13.04
C PHE A 417 -12.05 -27.31 -14.50
N LEU A 418 -11.10 -27.25 -15.43
CA LEU A 418 -11.37 -27.30 -16.86
C LEU A 418 -11.58 -28.75 -17.33
N PHE A 419 -12.68 -29.37 -16.88
CA PHE A 419 -12.97 -30.80 -17.10
C PHE A 419 -12.88 -31.27 -18.56
N ASP A 420 -13.26 -30.43 -19.53
CA ASP A 420 -13.27 -30.80 -20.95
C ASP A 420 -11.92 -30.55 -21.66
N ALA A 421 -11.03 -29.78 -21.05
CA ALA A 421 -9.76 -29.36 -21.65
C ALA A 421 -8.53 -29.97 -20.96
N VAL A 422 -8.68 -30.40 -19.70
CA VAL A 422 -7.56 -30.80 -18.84
C VAL A 422 -7.81 -32.21 -18.30
N PRO A 423 -6.87 -33.16 -18.47
CA PRO A 423 -6.99 -34.51 -17.93
C PRO A 423 -7.20 -34.52 -16.42
N LEU A 424 -8.03 -35.44 -15.91
CA LEU A 424 -8.32 -35.53 -14.47
C LEU A 424 -7.08 -35.81 -13.62
N GLU A 425 -6.02 -36.40 -14.18
CA GLU A 425 -4.72 -36.57 -13.52
C GLU A 425 -4.04 -35.24 -13.14
N ASP A 426 -4.38 -34.16 -13.82
CA ASP A 426 -3.92 -32.80 -13.52
C ASP A 426 -4.86 -32.05 -12.56
N TYR A 427 -5.90 -32.72 -12.05
CA TYR A 427 -6.74 -32.18 -10.98
C TYR A 427 -5.97 -32.21 -9.66
N ASP A 428 -5.40 -31.06 -9.30
CA ASP A 428 -4.67 -30.87 -8.06
C ASP A 428 -5.29 -29.72 -7.26
N VAL A 429 -5.82 -30.04 -6.08
CA VAL A 429 -6.33 -29.07 -5.11
C VAL A 429 -5.72 -29.36 -3.75
N ARG A 430 -5.36 -28.30 -3.02
CA ARG A 430 -4.73 -28.43 -1.70
C ARG A 430 -5.34 -27.50 -0.68
N GLY A 431 -5.20 -27.87 0.59
CA GLY A 431 -5.41 -26.95 1.70
C GLY A 431 -4.08 -26.26 2.03
N ALA A 432 -4.03 -24.93 1.92
CA ALA A 432 -2.86 -24.13 2.24
C ALA A 432 -3.20 -23.01 3.24
N ASN A 433 -2.22 -22.44 3.91
CA ASN A 433 -2.42 -21.20 4.67
C ASN A 433 -2.45 -20.03 3.68
N GLY A 434 -3.25 -18.98 3.94
CA GLY A 434 -3.34 -17.83 3.03
C GLY A 434 -2.03 -17.04 2.90
N GLY A 435 -1.09 -17.25 3.82
CA GLY A 435 0.28 -16.76 3.71
C GLY A 435 0.35 -15.23 3.62
N ARG A 436 1.25 -14.71 2.79
CA ARG A 436 1.42 -13.25 2.61
C ARG A 436 0.27 -12.60 1.82
N TYR A 437 -0.40 -13.34 0.94
CA TYR A 437 -1.42 -12.78 0.04
C TYR A 437 -2.79 -12.68 0.70
N TYR A 438 -3.08 -13.62 1.60
CA TYR A 438 -4.37 -13.74 2.28
C TYR A 438 -4.15 -13.96 3.79
N PRO A 439 -3.49 -13.02 4.50
CA PRO A 439 -3.03 -13.23 5.87
C PRO A 439 -4.19 -13.45 6.87
N ASP A 440 -5.36 -12.90 6.58
CA ASP A 440 -6.56 -13.08 7.42
C ASP A 440 -7.13 -14.51 7.33
N PHE A 441 -6.82 -15.23 6.25
CA PHE A 441 -7.36 -16.54 6.00
C PHE A 441 -6.40 -17.61 6.49
N LYS A 442 -6.70 -18.16 7.67
CA LYS A 442 -5.94 -19.25 8.29
C LYS A 442 -5.83 -20.47 7.37
N ARG A 443 -6.84 -20.71 6.53
CA ARG A 443 -6.86 -21.82 5.58
C ARG A 443 -7.60 -21.46 4.30
N CYS A 444 -6.96 -21.78 3.19
CA CYS A 444 -7.44 -21.65 1.82
C CYS A 444 -7.50 -23.04 1.18
N TYR A 445 -8.45 -23.24 0.27
CA TYR A 445 -8.64 -24.46 -0.50
C TYR A 445 -8.62 -24.18 -2.00
N GLY A 446 -8.32 -25.20 -2.80
CA GLY A 446 -8.25 -25.12 -4.27
C GLY A 446 -6.82 -25.18 -4.78
N LYS A 447 -6.63 -24.82 -6.05
CA LYS A 447 -5.31 -24.66 -6.64
C LYS A 447 -4.85 -23.23 -6.39
N ASP A 448 -3.98 -23.07 -5.42
CA ASP A 448 -3.64 -21.78 -4.84
C ASP A 448 -2.66 -20.95 -5.67
N ILE A 449 -1.82 -21.55 -6.52
CA ILE A 449 -0.91 -20.85 -7.43
C ILE A 449 -0.86 -21.52 -8.80
N TYR A 450 -0.57 -20.73 -9.85
CA TYR A 450 -0.40 -21.20 -11.23
C TYR A 450 -1.58 -22.04 -11.73
N TYR A 451 -2.79 -21.71 -11.26
CA TYR A 451 -3.98 -22.51 -11.50
C TYR A 451 -4.46 -22.49 -12.96
N GLU A 452 -4.11 -21.47 -13.74
CA GLU A 452 -4.62 -21.24 -15.10
C GLU A 452 -4.40 -22.39 -16.08
N LYS A 453 -3.42 -23.26 -15.83
CA LYS A 453 -3.20 -24.46 -16.65
C LYS A 453 -4.31 -25.50 -16.52
N SER A 454 -4.97 -25.55 -15.37
CA SER A 454 -5.90 -26.62 -15.00
C SER A 454 -7.27 -26.10 -14.57
N PHE A 455 -7.36 -24.83 -14.18
CA PHE A 455 -8.54 -24.20 -13.62
C PHE A 455 -8.80 -22.84 -14.26
N SER A 456 -10.07 -22.50 -14.35
CA SER A 456 -10.54 -21.15 -14.65
C SER A 456 -11.03 -20.48 -13.37
N VAL A 457 -11.06 -19.14 -13.37
CA VAL A 457 -11.60 -18.36 -12.27
C VAL A 457 -12.63 -17.38 -12.83
N THR A 458 -13.86 -17.47 -12.36
CA THR A 458 -15.00 -16.67 -12.84
C THR A 458 -15.46 -15.70 -11.76
N PRO A 459 -15.54 -14.38 -12.03
CA PRO A 459 -16.07 -13.42 -11.06
C PRO A 459 -17.52 -13.76 -10.67
N VAL A 460 -17.83 -13.72 -9.37
CA VAL A 460 -19.19 -13.98 -8.86
C VAL A 460 -20.20 -12.98 -9.41
N ALA A 461 -19.77 -11.76 -9.74
CA ALA A 461 -20.59 -10.75 -10.38
C ALA A 461 -21.13 -11.18 -11.76
N ASN A 462 -20.46 -12.14 -12.43
CA ASN A 462 -20.86 -12.66 -13.73
C ASN A 462 -21.68 -13.96 -13.63
N LEU A 463 -21.94 -14.45 -12.41
CA LEU A 463 -22.70 -15.67 -12.15
C LEU A 463 -24.16 -15.34 -11.81
N PRO A 464 -25.12 -16.26 -12.04
CA PRO A 464 -26.55 -16.00 -11.87
C PRO A 464 -26.97 -15.68 -10.42
N PHE A 465 -26.08 -15.94 -9.45
CA PHE A 465 -26.28 -15.65 -8.03
C PHE A 465 -25.48 -14.43 -7.55
N ALA A 466 -25.10 -13.51 -8.45
CA ALA A 466 -24.48 -12.25 -8.08
C ALA A 466 -25.26 -11.54 -6.96
N GLY A 467 -24.55 -11.10 -5.91
CA GLY A 467 -25.16 -10.43 -4.75
C GLY A 467 -25.81 -11.36 -3.71
N LEU A 468 -25.84 -12.67 -3.93
CA LEU A 468 -26.39 -13.64 -2.97
C LEU A 468 -25.75 -13.52 -1.58
N GLU A 469 -24.44 -13.35 -1.49
CA GLU A 469 -23.73 -13.26 -0.21
C GLU A 469 -24.24 -12.11 0.66
N ARG A 470 -24.45 -10.93 0.08
CA ARG A 470 -25.00 -9.77 0.78
C ARG A 470 -26.42 -10.03 1.26
N LYS A 471 -27.22 -10.73 0.45
CA LYS A 471 -28.59 -11.13 0.83
C LYS A 471 -28.57 -12.09 2.03
N LEU A 472 -27.68 -13.07 2.03
CA LEU A 472 -27.50 -14.02 3.15
C LEU A 472 -27.07 -13.30 4.43
N LEU A 473 -26.15 -12.35 4.36
CA LEU A 473 -25.75 -11.53 5.51
C LEU A 473 -26.91 -10.67 6.06
N GLY A 474 -27.81 -10.20 5.18
CA GLY A 474 -29.07 -9.59 5.59
C GLY A 474 -29.93 -10.52 6.44
N TYR A 475 -30.11 -11.77 6.01
CA TYR A 475 -30.86 -12.77 6.77
C TYR A 475 -30.19 -13.13 8.11
N VAL A 476 -28.86 -13.13 8.17
CA VAL A 476 -28.11 -13.35 9.42
C VAL A 476 -28.37 -12.22 10.41
N THR A 477 -28.42 -10.97 9.92
CA THR A 477 -28.75 -9.80 10.74
C THR A 477 -30.18 -9.90 11.29
N GLU A 478 -31.13 -10.29 10.44
CA GLU A 478 -32.52 -10.55 10.86
C GLU A 478 -32.60 -11.63 11.94
N ALA A 479 -31.90 -12.76 11.75
CA ALA A 479 -31.84 -13.83 12.74
C ALA A 479 -31.20 -13.38 14.08
N ALA A 480 -30.21 -12.48 14.03
CA ALA A 480 -29.59 -11.92 15.21
C ALA A 480 -30.58 -11.08 16.04
N GLU A 481 -31.40 -10.26 15.38
CA GLU A 481 -32.43 -9.46 16.05
C GLU A 481 -33.52 -10.33 16.66
N LEU A 482 -33.94 -11.40 15.98
CA LEU A 482 -34.88 -12.39 16.54
C LEU A 482 -34.28 -13.06 17.80
N THR A 483 -33.00 -13.42 17.75
CA THR A 483 -32.31 -14.02 18.90
C THR A 483 -32.23 -13.05 20.07
N LYS A 484 -31.97 -11.77 19.80
CA LYS A 484 -31.92 -10.72 20.82
C LYS A 484 -33.29 -10.48 21.45
N ALA A 485 -34.34 -10.42 20.64
CA ALA A 485 -35.71 -10.27 21.12
C ALA A 485 -36.14 -11.46 22.00
N TRP A 486 -35.81 -12.69 21.58
CA TRP A 486 -36.07 -13.90 22.36
C TRP A 486 -35.32 -13.88 23.71
N LYS A 487 -34.03 -13.54 23.72
CA LYS A 487 -33.25 -13.41 24.97
C LYS A 487 -33.82 -12.35 25.92
N ALA A 488 -34.33 -11.24 25.39
CA ALA A 488 -34.97 -10.20 26.19
C ALA A 488 -36.29 -10.67 26.82
N GLN A 489 -37.07 -11.52 26.11
CA GLN A 489 -38.30 -12.12 26.62
C GLN A 489 -38.00 -13.18 27.70
N GLU A 490 -36.99 -14.02 27.51
CA GLU A 490 -36.55 -14.98 28.54
C GLU A 490 -36.11 -14.26 29.82
N ALA A 491 -35.34 -13.18 29.70
CA ALA A 491 -34.91 -12.38 30.85
C ALA A 491 -36.08 -11.69 31.58
N ALA A 492 -37.19 -11.44 30.89
CA ALA A 492 -38.38 -10.80 31.45
C ALA A 492 -39.38 -11.79 32.09
N THR A 493 -39.20 -13.10 31.95
CA THR A 493 -40.11 -14.11 32.48
C THR A 493 -39.66 -14.54 33.89
N PRO A 494 -40.44 -14.30 34.97
CA PRO A 494 -40.06 -14.70 36.32
C PRO A 494 -40.00 -16.23 36.45
N SER A 495 -38.92 -16.74 37.04
CA SER A 495 -38.77 -18.16 37.38
C SER A 495 -39.89 -18.61 38.31
N THR A 496 -40.87 -19.38 37.81
CA THR A 496 -41.84 -20.11 38.62
C THR A 496 -41.26 -21.47 39.00
N ALA A 497 -40.19 -21.48 39.80
CA ALA A 497 -39.80 -22.68 40.54
C ALA A 497 -40.55 -22.69 41.89
N PRO A 498 -41.34 -23.73 42.22
CA PRO A 498 -42.00 -23.79 43.52
C PRO A 498 -40.93 -23.94 44.61
N ALA A 499 -40.95 -23.04 45.59
CA ALA A 499 -40.15 -23.16 46.79
C ALA A 499 -40.50 -24.48 47.49
N ALA A 500 -39.55 -25.41 47.53
CA ALA A 500 -39.68 -26.62 48.33
C ALA A 500 -39.85 -26.21 49.80
N ALA A 501 -41.00 -26.55 50.37
CA ALA A 501 -41.31 -26.29 51.76
C ALA A 501 -40.66 -27.36 52.65
N ARG A 502 -39.84 -26.86 53.59
CA ARG A 502 -39.27 -27.49 54.80
C ARG A 502 -38.08 -28.42 54.64
#